data_AF-A0A116JUL1-F1
#
_entry.id   AF-A0A116JUL1-F1
#
_cell.length_a   1.000
_cell.length_b   1.000
_cell.length_c   1.000
_cell.angle_alpha   90.00
_cell.angle_beta   90.00
_cell.angle_gamma   90.00
#
_symmetry.space_group_name_H-M   'P 1'
#
loop_
_entity.id
_entity.type
_entity.pdbx_description
1 polymer ?
#
loop_
_entity_poly.entity_id
_entity_poly.type
_entity_poly.pdbx_seq_one_letter_code
_entity_poly.pdbx_strand_id
1 'polypeptide(L)'
;MILKIGGREYTLRFGLGFLREMNKLHSAELEGMKTGYGAMTLFNAGQALNDPMAFVDIIKAGTVTEPQKPSNEAIEAYLEELITNETYDKTIKEVVDELKKSPLLKKAMNLVE
;
A
#
# COMPACT_ATOMS: atom_id res chain seq x y z
N MET A 1 -10.89 3.15 -2.10
CA MET A 1 -11.10 2.26 -3.28
C MET A 1 -11.41 0.82 -2.87
N ILE A 2 -11.91 -0.01 -3.79
CA ILE A 2 -12.20 -1.45 -3.58
C ILE A 2 -11.37 -2.26 -4.57
N LEU A 3 -10.72 -3.33 -4.09
CA LEU A 3 -10.05 -4.33 -4.93
C LEU A 3 -10.78 -5.67 -4.83
N LYS A 4 -10.91 -6.37 -5.96
CA LYS A 4 -11.46 -7.72 -6.01
C LYS A 4 -10.32 -8.73 -6.03
N ILE A 5 -10.07 -9.39 -4.90
CA ILE A 5 -8.95 -10.31 -4.69
C ILE A 5 -9.53 -11.69 -4.37
N GLY A 6 -9.20 -12.72 -5.14
CA GLY A 6 -9.69 -14.09 -4.91
C GLY A 6 -11.23 -14.19 -4.84
N GLY A 7 -11.92 -13.41 -5.67
CA GLY A 7 -13.40 -13.40 -5.74
C GLY A 7 -14.10 -12.61 -4.63
N ARG A 8 -13.38 -11.95 -3.73
CA ARG A 8 -13.94 -11.10 -2.65
C ARG A 8 -13.54 -9.65 -2.81
N GLU A 9 -14.42 -8.77 -2.38
CA GLU A 9 -14.18 -7.32 -2.38
C GLU A 9 -13.50 -6.91 -1.07
N TYR A 10 -12.38 -6.20 -1.19
CA TYR A 10 -11.65 -5.64 -0.07
C TYR A 10 -11.60 -4.13 -0.22
N THR A 11 -12.07 -3.42 0.80
CA THR A 11 -12.00 -1.96 0.81
C THR A 11 -10.63 -1.53 1.33
N LEU A 12 -9.89 -0.80 0.50
CA LEU A 12 -8.62 -0.19 0.89
C LEU A 12 -8.90 1.18 1.52
N ARG A 13 -8.47 1.34 2.79
CA ARG A 13 -8.66 2.55 3.59
C ARG A 13 -7.32 3.20 3.91
N PHE A 14 -7.11 4.39 3.37
CA PHE A 14 -5.86 5.13 3.45
C PHE A 14 -5.86 6.19 4.57
N GLY A 15 -6.02 5.72 5.81
CA GLY A 15 -6.07 6.54 7.02
C GLY A 15 -4.96 6.25 8.03
N LEU A 16 -5.18 6.59 9.30
CA LEU A 16 -4.20 6.35 10.38
C LEU A 16 -3.88 4.86 10.59
N GLY A 17 -4.84 3.97 10.34
CA GLY A 17 -4.63 2.51 10.41
C GLY A 17 -3.59 2.05 9.38
N PHE A 18 -3.76 2.49 8.13
CA PHE A 18 -2.80 2.24 7.06
C PHE A 18 -1.40 2.77 7.41
N LEU A 19 -1.29 4.03 7.85
CA LEU A 19 0.00 4.62 8.24
C LEU A 19 0.69 3.82 9.34
N ARG A 20 -0.08 3.41 10.36
CA ARG A 20 0.44 2.61 11.47
C ARG A 20 0.98 1.28 10.97
N GLU A 21 0.27 0.61 10.07
CA GLU A 21 0.68 -0.68 9.54
C GLU A 21 1.92 -0.58 8.64
N MET A 22 1.93 0.41 7.73
CA MET A 22 3.10 0.73 6.91
C MET A 22 4.34 1.02 7.78
N ASN A 23 4.18 1.79 8.85
CA ASN A 23 5.27 2.10 9.79
C ASN A 23 5.77 0.90 10.59
N LYS A 24 4.94 -0.14 10.79
CA LYS A 24 5.40 -1.41 11.39
C LYS A 24 6.20 -2.25 10.40
N LEU A 25 5.74 -2.33 9.16
CA LEU A 25 6.37 -3.14 8.10
C LEU A 25 7.74 -2.58 7.70
N HIS A 26 7.85 -1.25 7.70
CA HIS A 26 9.01 -0.53 7.16
C HIS A 26 9.62 0.44 8.17
N SER A 27 9.72 0.01 9.44
CA SER A 27 10.35 0.84 10.47
C SER A 27 11.80 1.12 10.09
N ALA A 28 12.07 2.31 9.54
CA ALA A 28 13.42 2.83 9.43
C ALA A 28 13.87 3.29 10.81
N GLU A 29 14.98 2.73 11.27
CA GLU A 29 15.70 3.25 12.43
C GLU A 29 16.55 4.44 11.96
N LEU A 30 16.34 5.59 12.57
CA LEU A 30 17.26 6.71 12.48
C LEU A 30 17.85 6.87 13.88
N GLU A 31 19.17 6.71 14.01
CA GLU A 31 19.89 6.83 15.30
C GLU A 31 19.28 5.97 16.43
N GLY A 32 18.80 4.77 16.11
CA GLY A 32 18.20 3.85 17.10
C GLY A 32 16.77 4.19 17.53
N MET A 33 16.13 5.21 16.94
CA MET A 33 14.71 5.51 17.13
C MET A 33 13.89 5.15 15.89
N LYS A 34 12.74 4.49 16.09
CA LYS A 34 11.76 4.23 15.04
C LYS A 34 11.07 5.53 14.66
N THR A 35 11.44 6.12 13.52
CA THR A 35 11.00 7.48 13.18
C THR A 35 9.64 7.52 12.48
N GLY A 36 9.12 6.39 11.99
CA GLY A 36 7.85 6.35 11.26
C GLY A 36 7.86 7.09 9.92
N TYR A 37 9.03 7.56 9.45
CA TYR A 37 9.22 8.20 8.15
C TYR A 37 9.75 7.24 7.08
N GLY A 38 10.26 6.07 7.46
CA GLY A 38 10.83 5.07 6.53
C GLY A 38 9.82 4.48 5.54
N ALA A 39 8.59 4.28 5.98
CA ALA A 39 7.58 3.56 5.21
C ALA A 39 7.14 4.30 3.95
N MET A 40 7.02 5.63 4.02
CA MET A 40 6.64 6.42 2.85
C MET A 40 7.81 6.58 1.86
N THR A 41 9.06 6.62 2.36
CA THR A 41 10.26 6.62 1.51
C THR A 41 10.39 5.29 0.74
N LEU A 42 10.20 4.17 1.43
CA LEU A 42 10.22 2.84 0.82
C LEU A 42 9.06 2.64 -0.15
N PHE A 43 7.88 3.17 0.16
CA PHE A 43 6.74 3.21 -0.75
C PHE A 43 7.04 4.01 -2.04
N ASN A 44 7.66 5.18 -1.93
CA ASN A 44 8.03 5.98 -3.11
C ASN A 44 9.09 5.26 -3.96
N ALA A 45 10.07 4.60 -3.33
CA ALA A 45 11.07 3.80 -4.03
C ALA A 45 10.43 2.57 -4.72
N GLY A 46 9.57 1.84 -4.01
CA GLY A 46 8.86 0.67 -4.54
C GLY A 46 7.97 1.02 -5.73
N GLN A 47 7.25 2.16 -5.66
CA GLN A 47 6.52 2.67 -6.82
C GLN A 47 7.44 3.02 -8.00
N ALA A 48 8.55 3.73 -7.75
CA ALA A 48 9.48 4.12 -8.81
C ALA A 48 10.11 2.90 -9.49
N LEU A 49 10.28 1.80 -8.76
CA LEU A 49 10.82 0.53 -9.23
C LEU A 49 9.73 -0.43 -9.74
N ASN A 50 8.45 -0.04 -9.67
CA ASN A 50 7.30 -0.88 -9.96
C ASN A 50 7.30 -2.24 -9.23
N ASP A 51 7.82 -2.24 -7.99
CA ASP A 51 8.09 -3.45 -7.20
C ASP A 51 6.78 -4.09 -6.67
N PRO A 52 6.45 -5.34 -7.06
CA PRO A 52 5.27 -6.04 -6.56
C PRO A 52 5.23 -6.18 -5.04
N MET A 53 6.38 -6.28 -4.37
CA MET A 53 6.45 -6.40 -2.91
C MET A 53 5.94 -5.15 -2.22
N ALA A 54 6.27 -3.96 -2.75
CA ALA A 54 5.72 -2.71 -2.23
C ALA A 54 4.19 -2.68 -2.33
N PHE A 55 3.62 -3.30 -3.37
CA PHE A 55 2.18 -3.39 -3.54
C PHE A 55 1.50 -4.40 -2.61
N VAL A 56 2.16 -5.51 -2.29
CA VAL A 56 1.71 -6.42 -1.24
C VAL A 56 1.55 -5.67 0.08
N ASP A 57 2.55 -4.86 0.46
CA ASP A 57 2.51 -4.09 1.70
C ASP A 57 1.40 -3.03 1.69
N ILE A 58 1.17 -2.36 0.54
CA ILE A 58 0.05 -1.42 0.38
C ILE A 58 -1.30 -2.10 0.56
N ILE A 59 -1.52 -3.26 -0.06
CA ILE A 59 -2.80 -3.99 0.08
C ILE A 59 -3.00 -4.42 1.53
N LYS A 60 -1.96 -4.96 2.17
CA LYS A 60 -2.04 -5.43 3.56
C LYS A 60 -2.31 -4.28 4.52
N ALA A 61 -1.62 -3.15 4.35
CA ALA A 61 -1.86 -1.96 5.14
C ALA A 61 -3.23 -1.33 4.84
N GLY A 62 -3.65 -1.33 3.57
CA GLY A 62 -4.91 -0.75 3.11
C GLY A 62 -6.13 -1.51 3.62
N THR A 63 -5.99 -2.83 3.77
CA THR A 63 -7.04 -3.72 4.28
C THR A 63 -6.94 -3.97 5.79
N VAL A 64 -6.05 -3.27 6.51
CA VAL A 64 -5.80 -3.54 7.94
C VAL A 64 -7.04 -3.36 8.82
N THR A 65 -7.95 -2.47 8.40
CA THR A 65 -9.23 -2.17 9.06
C THR A 65 -10.38 -3.05 8.59
N GLU A 66 -10.17 -3.90 7.58
CA GLU A 66 -11.20 -4.83 7.13
C GLU A 66 -11.37 -5.96 8.16
N PRO A 67 -12.61 -6.43 8.40
CA PRO A 67 -12.87 -7.52 9.33
C PRO A 67 -12.22 -8.83 8.87
N GLN A 68 -12.07 -9.00 7.55
CA GLN A 68 -11.37 -10.12 6.94
C GLN A 68 -10.31 -9.58 5.98
N LYS A 69 -9.06 -9.98 6.21
CA LYS A 69 -7.92 -9.56 5.40
C LYS A 69 -7.64 -10.59 4.31
N PRO A 70 -7.17 -10.17 3.12
CA PRO A 70 -6.69 -11.11 2.12
C PRO A 70 -5.46 -11.87 2.66
N SER A 71 -5.35 -13.16 2.34
CA SER A 71 -4.15 -13.94 2.62
C SER A 71 -3.01 -13.52 1.70
N ASN A 72 -1.76 -13.76 2.10
CA ASN A 72 -0.60 -13.47 1.24
C ASN A 72 -0.73 -14.17 -0.12
N GLU A 73 -1.12 -15.45 -0.12
CA GLU A 73 -1.35 -16.25 -1.34
C GLU A 73 -2.40 -15.62 -2.26
N ALA A 74 -3.49 -15.07 -1.69
CA ALA A 74 -4.52 -14.41 -2.48
C ALA A 74 -4.04 -13.09 -3.09
N ILE A 75 -3.17 -12.35 -2.39
CA ILE A 75 -2.56 -11.12 -2.91
C ILE A 75 -1.58 -11.44 -4.03
N GLU A 76 -0.74 -12.46 -3.85
CA GLU A 76 0.22 -12.93 -4.87
C GLU A 76 -0.50 -13.35 -6.14
N ALA A 77 -1.51 -14.22 -6.03
CA ALA A 77 -2.32 -14.63 -7.18
C ALA A 77 -3.02 -13.45 -7.85
N TYR A 78 -3.52 -12.48 -7.08
CA TYR A 78 -4.10 -11.27 -7.63
C TYR A 78 -3.09 -10.41 -8.40
N LEU A 79 -1.85 -10.29 -7.91
CA LEU A 79 -0.80 -9.58 -8.62
C LEU A 79 -0.39 -10.28 -9.92
N GLU A 80 -0.26 -11.61 -9.89
CA GLU A 80 -0.01 -12.41 -11.08
C GLU A 80 -1.14 -12.27 -12.12
N GLU A 81 -2.39 -12.27 -11.70
CA GLU A 81 -3.55 -12.02 -12.56
C GLU A 81 -3.49 -10.62 -13.18
N LEU A 82 -3.13 -9.59 -12.41
CA LEU A 82 -2.99 -8.23 -12.91
C LEU A 82 -1.89 -8.12 -13.98
N ILE A 83 -0.76 -8.81 -13.77
CA ILE A 83 0.37 -8.83 -14.70
C ILE A 83 -0.01 -9.59 -15.98
N THR A 84 -0.63 -10.76 -15.84
CA THR A 84 -1.09 -11.60 -16.96
C THR A 84 -2.10 -10.88 -17.84
N ASN A 85 -2.97 -10.07 -17.24
CA ASN A 85 -3.98 -9.30 -17.94
C ASN A 85 -3.49 -7.91 -18.40
N GLU A 86 -2.19 -7.58 -18.24
CA GLU A 86 -1.60 -6.29 -18.60
C GLU A 86 -2.30 -5.07 -17.93
N THR A 87 -2.88 -5.29 -16.75
CA THR A 87 -3.62 -4.25 -15.97
C THR A 87 -2.92 -3.82 -14.69
N TYR A 88 -1.75 -4.40 -14.40
CA TYR A 88 -0.93 -4.13 -13.23
C TYR A 88 -0.60 -2.65 -13.07
N ASP A 89 0.04 -2.03 -14.07
CA ASP A 89 0.46 -0.62 -14.00
C ASP A 89 -0.71 0.34 -13.80
N LYS A 90 -1.83 0.05 -14.48
CA LYS A 90 -3.06 0.85 -14.36
C LYS A 90 -3.63 0.76 -12.94
N THR A 91 -3.71 -0.45 -12.40
CA THR A 91 -4.26 -0.68 -11.05
C THR A 91 -3.36 -0.04 -9.99
N ILE A 92 -2.04 -0.15 -10.13
CA ILE A 92 -1.10 0.52 -9.23
C ILE A 92 -1.28 2.03 -9.28
N LYS A 93 -1.38 2.60 -10.48
CA LYS A 93 -1.60 4.04 -10.63
C LYS A 93 -2.89 4.50 -9.95
N GLU A 94 -3.98 3.74 -10.10
CA GLU A 94 -5.25 4.03 -9.42
C GLU A 94 -5.13 3.95 -7.88
N VAL A 95 -4.42 2.95 -7.36
CA VAL A 95 -4.13 2.82 -5.92
C VAL A 95 -3.33 4.01 -5.40
N VAL A 96 -2.30 4.41 -6.13
CA VAL A 96 -1.45 5.55 -5.79
C VAL A 96 -2.22 6.87 -5.84
N ASP A 97 -3.04 7.07 -6.88
CA ASP A 97 -3.85 8.27 -7.00
C ASP A 97 -4.88 8.38 -5.87
N GLU A 98 -5.47 7.25 -5.46
CA GLU A 98 -6.35 7.20 -4.30
C GLU A 98 -5.61 7.47 -2.98
N LEU A 99 -4.40 6.92 -2.79
CA LEU A 99 -3.52 7.22 -1.66
C LEU A 99 -3.24 8.73 -1.56
N LYS A 100 -2.92 9.36 -2.70
CA LYS A 100 -2.65 10.80 -2.78
C LYS A 100 -3.87 11.66 -2.46
N LYS A 101 -5.11 11.16 -2.54
CA LYS A 101 -6.30 11.93 -2.13
C LYS A 101 -6.41 12.10 -0.62
N SER A 102 -5.78 11.24 0.18
CA SER A 102 -5.88 11.29 1.65
C SER A 102 -5.09 12.48 2.23
N PRO A 103 -5.75 13.45 2.91
CA PRO A 103 -5.06 14.60 3.50
C PRO A 103 -4.03 14.19 4.56
N LEU A 104 -4.33 13.11 5.30
CA LEU A 104 -3.43 12.55 6.31
C LEU A 104 -2.15 12.00 5.66
N LEU A 105 -2.29 11.30 4.54
CA LEU A 105 -1.15 10.78 3.80
C LEU A 105 -0.36 11.89 3.14
N LYS A 106 -1.01 12.89 2.53
CA LYS A 106 -0.31 14.07 2.00
C LYS A 106 0.59 14.71 3.05
N LYS A 107 0.06 14.92 4.26
CA LYS A 107 0.82 15.46 5.39
C LYS A 107 1.96 14.54 5.83
N ALA A 108 1.73 13.23 5.91
CA ALA A 108 2.73 12.25 6.31
C ALA A 108 3.85 12.06 5.27
N MET A 109 3.52 12.16 3.98
CA MET A 109 4.45 12.05 2.86
C MET A 109 5.26 13.32 2.63
N ASN A 110 4.96 14.40 3.36
CA ASN A 110 5.51 15.72 3.11
C ASN A 110 5.39 16.10 1.61
N LEU A 111 4.29 15.68 0.98
CA LEU A 111 3.89 16.14 -0.36
C LEU A 111 3.43 17.59 -0.19
N VAL A 112 4.41 18.48 -0.09
CA VAL A 112 4.19 19.92 -0.20
C VAL A 112 3.73 20.17 -1.64
N GLU A 113 2.65 20.95 -1.78
CA GLU A 113 2.11 21.42 -3.06
C GLU A 113 3.19 22.03 -3.98
#